data_AF-A0A7S2BX67-F1
#
_entry.id   AF-A0A7S2BX67-F1
#
_cell.length_a   1.000
_cell.length_b   1.000
_cell.length_c   1.000
_cell.angle_alpha   90.00
_cell.angle_beta   90.00
_cell.angle_gamma   90.00
#
_symmetry.space_group_name_H-M   'P 1'
#
loop_
_entity.id
_entity.type
_entity.pdbx_description
1 polymer ?
#
loop_
_entity_poly.entity_id
_entity_poly.type
_entity_poly.pdbx_seq_one_letter_code
_entity_poly.pdbx_strand_id
1 'polypeptide(L)'
;GFSKPSAYFYRAWWLAHMPAGDVGRPPICGPLADQCDVIKIVHEWREPVPPLVAVYSNGRSVELLFDGVSLGRRPMGWANWTEWATSEIASPFRAGNLTALAYDAVVGGRVIARDESVTPGSATSIVLTVDVPSPRTGTGEALLLDGQDAALLRLAVVDSGGRLVSAAINVSF
;
A
#
# COMPACT_ATOMS: atom_id res chain seq x y z
N GLY A 1 5.27 10.55 10.45
CA GLY A 1 4.65 9.24 10.67
C GLY A 1 4.06 8.58 9.42
N PHE A 2 4.32 9.05 8.19
CA PHE A 2 3.79 8.37 7.00
C PHE A 2 4.71 7.22 6.56
N SER A 3 4.13 6.05 6.30
CA SER A 3 4.87 4.90 5.79
C SER A 3 5.34 5.17 4.35
N LYS A 4 6.65 5.09 4.13
CA LYS A 4 7.21 5.04 2.78
C LYS A 4 7.02 3.64 2.19
N PRO A 5 7.08 3.46 0.86
CA PRO A 5 6.95 2.14 0.24
C PRO A 5 7.91 1.09 0.82
N SER A 6 9.13 1.48 1.21
CA SER A 6 10.11 0.58 1.85
C SER A 6 9.61 -0.09 3.13
N ALA A 7 8.66 0.52 3.85
CA ALA A 7 8.04 -0.13 5.01
C ALA A 7 7.31 -1.42 4.62
N TYR A 8 6.73 -1.47 3.42
CA TYR A 8 6.05 -2.67 2.90
C TYR A 8 7.03 -3.76 2.47
N PHE A 9 8.23 -3.39 2.01
CA PHE A 9 9.30 -4.36 1.76
C PHE A 9 9.69 -5.10 3.05
N TYR A 10 9.93 -4.36 4.14
CA TYR A 10 10.23 -4.96 5.44
C TYR A 10 9.05 -5.75 6.01
N ARG A 11 7.82 -5.29 5.81
CA ARG A 11 6.63 -6.06 6.18
C ARG A 11 6.56 -7.40 5.45
N ALA A 12 6.79 -7.40 4.13
CA ALA A 12 6.74 -8.62 3.32
C ALA A 12 7.86 -9.60 3.69
N TRP A 13 9.09 -9.13 3.86
CA TRP A 13 10.25 -10.02 3.98
C TRP A 13 10.70 -10.31 5.40
N TRP A 14 10.58 -9.35 6.31
CA TRP A 14 11.06 -9.53 7.67
C TRP A 14 9.92 -9.89 8.61
N LEU A 15 8.81 -9.14 8.56
CA LEU A 15 7.72 -9.36 9.50
C LEU A 15 6.87 -10.57 9.10
N ALA A 16 6.41 -10.66 7.85
CA ALA A 16 5.48 -11.71 7.43
C ALA A 16 6.09 -13.13 7.42
N HIS A 17 7.42 -13.21 7.48
CA HIS A 17 8.16 -14.46 7.58
C HIS A 17 8.51 -14.87 9.02
N MET A 18 8.26 -14.00 10.01
CA MET A 18 8.31 -14.43 11.41
C MET A 18 7.15 -15.41 11.69
N PRO A 19 7.35 -16.48 12.47
CA PRO A 19 6.25 -17.34 12.91
C PRO A 19 5.14 -16.53 13.59
N ALA A 20 3.87 -16.91 13.37
CA ALA A 20 2.73 -16.23 13.98
C ALA A 20 2.76 -16.24 15.52
N GLY A 21 3.34 -17.28 16.11
CA GLY A 21 3.48 -17.44 17.56
C GLY A 21 4.73 -16.80 18.17
N ASP A 22 5.53 -16.07 17.39
CA ASP A 22 6.70 -15.37 17.93
C ASP A 22 6.25 -14.16 18.78
N VAL A 23 6.59 -14.16 20.07
CA VAL A 23 6.22 -13.10 21.03
C VAL A 23 6.82 -11.74 20.69
N GLY A 24 7.88 -11.69 19.87
CA GLY A 24 8.49 -10.47 19.39
C GLY A 24 7.91 -9.95 18.08
N ARG A 25 6.97 -10.67 17.45
CA ARG A 25 6.37 -10.28 16.18
C ARG A 25 5.34 -9.16 16.40
N PRO A 26 5.53 -7.96 15.82
CA PRO A 26 4.51 -6.92 15.88
C PRO A 26 3.28 -7.32 15.04
N PRO A 27 2.08 -6.78 15.35
CA PRO A 27 0.89 -6.99 14.53
C PRO A 27 1.15 -6.51 13.10
N ILE A 28 1.01 -7.40 12.10
CA ILE A 28 1.32 -7.07 10.70
C ILE A 28 0.11 -6.44 9.99
N CYS A 29 -1.11 -6.83 10.35
CA CYS A 29 -2.34 -6.16 9.89
C CYS A 29 -3.35 -6.02 11.03
N GLY A 30 -3.41 -4.82 11.61
CA GLY A 30 -4.43 -4.50 12.61
C GLY A 30 -4.33 -5.33 13.89
N PRO A 31 -5.28 -5.14 14.82
CA PRO A 31 -5.15 -5.64 16.18
C PRO A 31 -5.32 -7.16 16.36
N LEU A 32 -5.59 -7.95 15.29
CA LEU A 32 -5.97 -9.37 15.41
C LEU A 32 -5.39 -10.34 14.34
N ALA A 33 -4.41 -9.96 13.50
CA ALA A 33 -4.07 -10.79 12.32
C ALA A 33 -2.85 -11.71 12.48
N ASP A 34 -3.13 -13.01 12.61
CA ASP A 34 -2.16 -14.10 12.80
C ASP A 34 -1.44 -14.49 11.50
N GLN A 35 -1.99 -14.16 10.33
CA GLN A 35 -1.38 -14.37 9.02
C GLN A 35 -1.77 -13.21 8.10
N CYS A 36 -0.77 -12.56 7.52
CA CYS A 36 -0.97 -11.46 6.61
C CYS A 36 -0.17 -11.65 5.36
N ASP A 37 -0.88 -11.92 4.28
CA ASP A 37 -0.34 -11.83 2.94
C ASP A 37 -0.19 -10.36 2.59
N VAL A 38 1.06 -9.94 2.40
CA VAL A 38 1.45 -8.57 2.09
C VAL A 38 1.54 -8.44 0.59
N ILE A 39 0.91 -7.40 0.03
CA ILE A 39 1.17 -6.93 -1.32
C ILE A 39 1.12 -5.40 -1.35
N LYS A 40 2.01 -4.77 -2.11
CA LYS A 40 2.01 -3.32 -2.30
C LYS A 40 2.55 -2.92 -3.66
N ILE A 41 1.74 -2.21 -4.45
CA ILE A 41 2.22 -1.46 -5.61
C ILE A 41 2.99 -0.25 -5.08
N VAL A 42 4.27 -0.16 -5.44
CA VAL A 42 5.23 0.81 -4.87
C VAL A 42 4.96 2.23 -5.35
N HIS A 43 4.54 2.36 -6.60
CA HIS A 43 4.37 3.65 -7.27
C HIS A 43 2.88 3.98 -7.44
N GLU A 44 2.56 5.26 -7.37
CA GLU A 44 1.25 5.77 -7.78
C GLU A 44 1.15 5.75 -9.30
N TRP A 45 0.02 5.29 -9.85
CA TRP A 45 -0.20 5.27 -11.30
C TRP A 45 -0.70 6.63 -11.81
N ARG A 46 0.24 7.55 -12.09
CA ARG A 46 -0.04 8.90 -12.60
C ARG A 46 1.17 9.50 -13.30
N GLU A 47 0.98 10.63 -13.97
CA GLU A 47 2.09 11.43 -14.49
C GLU A 47 2.79 12.26 -13.40
N PRO A 48 4.13 12.43 -13.48
CA PRO A 48 5.04 11.74 -14.40
C PRO A 48 5.20 10.26 -14.02
N VAL A 49 5.12 9.37 -15.02
CA VAL A 49 5.16 7.94 -14.78
C VAL A 49 6.61 7.50 -14.55
N PRO A 50 6.90 6.68 -13.51
CA PRO A 50 8.22 6.07 -13.38
C PRO A 50 8.53 5.15 -14.57
N PRO A 51 9.81 4.80 -14.81
CA PRO A 51 10.19 3.86 -15.88
C PRO A 51 9.70 2.43 -15.64
N LEU A 52 9.41 2.08 -14.37
CA LEU A 52 8.91 0.77 -13.96
C LEU A 52 7.86 0.91 -12.85
N VAL A 53 7.01 -0.09 -12.72
CA VAL A 53 6.14 -0.31 -11.56
C VAL A 53 6.64 -1.52 -10.80
N ALA A 54 7.18 -1.30 -9.60
CA ALA A 54 7.54 -2.36 -8.67
C ALA A 54 6.37 -2.75 -7.75
N VAL A 55 6.35 -4.02 -7.36
CA VAL A 55 5.41 -4.61 -6.41
C VAL A 55 6.18 -5.41 -5.36
N TYR A 56 5.92 -5.11 -4.08
CA TYR A 56 6.41 -5.91 -2.95
C TYR A 56 5.36 -6.94 -2.55
N SER A 57 5.76 -8.18 -2.28
CA SER A 57 4.87 -9.19 -1.71
C SER A 57 5.63 -10.31 -1.00
N ASN A 58 4.98 -10.97 -0.04
CA ASN A 58 5.42 -12.24 0.54
C ASN A 58 4.83 -13.47 -0.18
N GLY A 59 3.98 -13.26 -1.19
CA GLY A 59 3.48 -14.33 -2.05
C GLY A 59 4.59 -14.95 -2.91
N ARG A 60 4.34 -16.13 -3.48
CA ARG A 60 5.30 -16.84 -4.35
C ARG A 60 5.32 -16.31 -5.78
N SER A 61 4.25 -15.67 -6.22
CA SER A 61 4.21 -14.95 -7.51
C SER A 61 3.22 -13.80 -7.45
N VAL A 62 3.41 -12.83 -8.35
CA VAL A 62 2.55 -11.66 -8.48
C VAL A 62 2.11 -11.52 -9.93
N GLU A 63 0.84 -11.21 -10.13
CA GLU A 63 0.29 -10.80 -11.41
C GLU A 63 -0.12 -9.33 -11.33
N LEU A 64 0.24 -8.57 -12.36
CA LEU A 64 -0.21 -7.19 -12.52
C LEU A 64 -1.27 -7.14 -13.60
N LEU A 65 -2.36 -6.42 -13.33
CA LEU A 65 -3.43 -6.17 -14.29
C LEU A 65 -3.56 -4.67 -14.50
N PHE A 66 -3.82 -4.27 -15.74
CA PHE A 66 -4.18 -2.90 -16.09
C PHE A 66 -5.59 -2.88 -16.68
N ASP A 67 -6.49 -2.14 -16.05
CA ASP A 67 -7.92 -2.10 -16.39
C ASP A 67 -8.55 -3.50 -16.50
N GLY A 68 -8.11 -4.42 -15.63
CA GLY A 68 -8.57 -5.81 -15.58
C GLY A 68 -7.92 -6.76 -16.58
N VAL A 69 -7.04 -6.27 -17.46
CA VAL A 69 -6.27 -7.10 -18.40
C VAL A 69 -4.94 -7.50 -17.77
N SER A 70 -4.65 -8.80 -17.73
CA SER A 70 -3.37 -9.31 -17.20
C SER A 70 -2.18 -8.89 -18.06
N LEU A 71 -1.14 -8.39 -17.40
CA LEU A 71 0.18 -8.10 -17.95
C LEU A 71 1.18 -9.24 -17.67
N GLY A 72 0.65 -10.41 -17.33
CA GLY A 72 1.42 -11.58 -17.00
C GLY A 72 1.78 -11.68 -15.53
N ARG A 73 2.00 -12.93 -15.12
CA ARG A 73 2.41 -13.32 -13.77
C ARG A 73 3.90 -13.57 -13.73
N ARG A 74 4.57 -13.07 -12.69
CA ARG A 74 6.01 -13.21 -12.49
C ARG A 74 6.29 -13.83 -11.12
N PRO A 75 7.31 -14.70 -10.98
CA PRO A 75 7.68 -15.26 -9.69
C PRO A 75 8.24 -14.17 -8.77
N MET A 76 8.02 -14.34 -7.47
CA MET A 76 8.58 -13.47 -6.43
C MET A 76 9.81 -14.14 -5.82
N GLY A 77 10.99 -13.55 -6.02
CA GLY A 77 12.23 -14.02 -5.42
C GLY A 77 12.32 -13.62 -3.94
N TRP A 78 13.06 -14.41 -3.14
CA TRP A 78 13.32 -14.08 -1.74
C TRP A 78 13.98 -12.70 -1.59
N ALA A 79 13.47 -11.88 -0.65
CA ALA A 79 14.00 -10.55 -0.37
C ALA A 79 14.13 -9.66 -1.62
N ASN A 80 13.20 -9.82 -2.57
CA ASN A 80 13.21 -9.10 -3.84
C ASN A 80 11.85 -8.40 -4.07
N TRP A 81 11.72 -7.77 -5.23
CA TRP A 81 10.46 -7.30 -5.77
C TRP A 81 10.26 -7.81 -7.19
N THR A 82 9.02 -7.71 -7.64
CA THR A 82 8.66 -7.95 -9.04
C THR A 82 8.33 -6.60 -9.66
N GLU A 83 8.70 -6.40 -10.92
CA GLU A 83 8.45 -5.15 -11.61
C GLU A 83 7.94 -5.38 -13.03
N TRP A 84 7.30 -4.36 -13.60
CA TRP A 84 6.88 -4.27 -15.00
C TRP A 84 7.37 -2.95 -15.57
N ALA A 85 7.86 -2.94 -16.81
CA ALA A 85 8.22 -1.69 -17.47
C ALA A 85 6.94 -0.91 -17.78
N THR A 86 6.93 0.41 -17.59
CA THR A 86 5.69 1.19 -17.79
C THR A 86 5.23 1.22 -19.24
N SER A 87 6.15 0.96 -20.18
CA SER A 87 5.83 0.73 -21.58
C SER A 87 5.01 -0.54 -21.84
N GLU A 88 5.12 -1.56 -20.98
CA GLU A 88 4.30 -2.79 -21.04
C GLU A 88 2.89 -2.56 -20.50
N ILE A 89 2.74 -1.58 -19.60
CA ILE A 89 1.47 -1.25 -18.94
C ILE A 89 0.63 -0.34 -19.85
N ALA A 90 1.18 0.83 -20.20
CA ALA A 90 0.54 1.77 -21.11
C ALA A 90 1.58 2.73 -21.71
N SER A 91 1.85 2.60 -23.01
CA SER A 91 2.63 3.56 -23.80
C SER A 91 1.83 4.07 -25.00
N PRO A 92 1.49 5.37 -25.08
CA PRO A 92 1.73 6.41 -24.07
C PRO A 92 0.95 6.15 -22.77
N PHE A 93 1.27 6.90 -21.71
CA PHE A 93 0.54 6.81 -20.45
C PHE A 93 -0.96 6.93 -20.67
N ARG A 94 -1.73 6.09 -19.96
CA ARG A 94 -3.17 6.16 -19.87
C ARG A 94 -3.60 6.07 -18.41
N ALA A 95 -4.46 7.00 -17.99
CA ALA A 95 -5.11 6.91 -16.69
C ALA A 95 -5.94 5.63 -16.61
N GLY A 96 -5.90 4.95 -15.47
CA GLY A 96 -6.60 3.67 -15.31
C GLY A 96 -6.37 3.06 -13.93
N ASN A 97 -6.60 1.75 -13.82
CA ASN A 97 -6.44 1.00 -12.58
C ASN A 97 -5.35 -0.07 -12.72
N LEU A 98 -4.30 0.03 -11.89
CA LEU A 98 -3.39 -1.07 -11.65
C LEU A 98 -3.92 -1.94 -10.51
N THR A 99 -4.10 -3.22 -10.78
CA THR A 99 -4.40 -4.22 -9.75
C THR A 99 -3.26 -5.21 -9.68
N ALA A 100 -2.67 -5.37 -8.50
CA ALA A 100 -1.68 -6.41 -8.25
C ALA A 100 -2.33 -7.55 -7.45
N LEU A 101 -2.09 -8.79 -7.85
CA LEU A 101 -2.57 -10.01 -7.20
C LEU A 101 -1.38 -10.84 -6.76
N ALA A 102 -1.29 -11.14 -5.46
CA ALA A 102 -0.29 -12.05 -4.91
C ALA A 102 -0.87 -13.45 -4.81
N TYR A 103 -0.04 -14.44 -5.06
CA TYR A 103 -0.43 -15.85 -5.06
C TYR A 103 0.47 -16.70 -4.17
N ASP A 104 -0.09 -17.76 -3.57
CA ASP A 104 0.63 -18.68 -2.68
C ASP A 104 1.53 -19.71 -3.39
N ALA A 105 1.41 -19.86 -4.70
CA ALA A 105 2.27 -20.70 -5.52
C ALA A 105 2.62 -20.02 -6.86
N VAL A 106 3.68 -20.50 -7.51
CA VAL A 106 4.12 -20.00 -8.82
C VAL A 106 3.15 -20.43 -9.93
N VAL A 107 2.66 -21.68 -9.90
CA VAL A 107 1.72 -22.24 -10.88
C VAL A 107 0.50 -22.77 -10.13
N GLY A 108 -0.72 -22.46 -10.60
CA GLY A 108 -1.97 -22.96 -10.02
C GLY A 108 -2.31 -22.45 -8.61
N GLY A 109 -1.51 -21.53 -8.06
CA GLY A 109 -1.74 -20.95 -6.73
C GLY A 109 -3.00 -20.08 -6.69
N ARG A 110 -3.60 -19.96 -5.50
CA ARG A 110 -4.75 -19.10 -5.24
C ARG A 110 -4.31 -17.68 -4.92
N VAL A 111 -5.18 -16.70 -5.18
CA VAL A 111 -4.95 -15.31 -4.77
C VAL A 111 -5.01 -15.23 -3.25
N ILE A 112 -3.99 -14.63 -2.64
CA ILE A 112 -3.86 -14.46 -1.19
C ILE A 112 -3.89 -12.99 -0.75
N ALA A 113 -3.52 -12.06 -1.63
CA ALA A 113 -3.64 -10.62 -1.37
C ALA A 113 -3.85 -9.81 -2.66
N ARG A 114 -4.40 -8.61 -2.51
CA ARG A 114 -4.65 -7.64 -3.59
C ARG A 114 -4.26 -6.23 -3.15
N ASP A 115 -3.63 -5.47 -4.03
CA ASP A 115 -3.45 -4.00 -3.89
C ASP A 115 -3.88 -3.32 -5.18
N GLU A 116 -4.35 -2.08 -5.07
CA GLU A 116 -4.83 -1.29 -6.20
C GLU A 116 -4.19 0.10 -6.22
N SER A 117 -3.88 0.59 -7.41
CA SER A 117 -3.48 1.97 -7.66
C SER A 117 -4.29 2.51 -8.83
N VAL A 118 -5.30 3.31 -8.49
CA VAL A 118 -6.15 3.99 -9.47
C VAL A 118 -5.62 5.40 -9.68
N THR A 119 -5.45 5.82 -10.93
CA THR A 119 -5.07 7.20 -11.26
C THR A 119 -6.08 8.17 -10.65
N PRO A 120 -5.66 9.10 -9.76
CA PRO A 120 -6.59 10.03 -9.15
C PRO A 120 -7.01 11.12 -10.16
N GLY A 121 -8.22 11.63 -9.98
CA GLY A 121 -8.69 12.83 -10.68
C GLY A 121 -8.09 14.12 -10.11
N SER A 122 -8.68 15.26 -10.48
CA SER A 122 -8.33 16.55 -9.88
C SER A 122 -8.64 16.56 -8.38
N ALA A 123 -7.81 17.26 -7.60
CA ALA A 123 -8.08 17.51 -6.19
C ALA A 123 -9.40 18.29 -6.03
N THR A 124 -10.28 17.81 -5.15
CA THR A 124 -11.59 18.42 -4.90
C THR A 124 -11.90 18.64 -3.42
N SER A 125 -11.25 17.90 -2.51
CA SER A 125 -11.58 17.96 -1.09
C SER A 125 -10.37 17.64 -0.22
N ILE A 126 -10.46 18.07 1.04
CA ILE A 126 -9.52 17.72 2.10
C ILE A 126 -10.26 16.84 3.12
N VAL A 127 -9.65 15.72 3.49
CA VAL A 127 -10.15 14.81 4.52
C VAL A 127 -9.17 14.84 5.69
N LEU A 128 -9.71 15.05 6.89
CA LEU A 128 -8.95 15.02 8.14
C LEU A 128 -9.37 13.80 8.96
N THR A 129 -8.40 12.98 9.38
CA THR A 129 -8.63 11.83 10.24
C THR A 129 -7.74 11.89 11.48
N VAL A 130 -8.25 11.44 12.62
CA VAL A 130 -7.45 11.28 13.85
C VAL A 130 -6.62 10.01 13.72
N ASP A 131 -5.30 10.14 13.67
CA ASP A 131 -4.35 9.02 13.65
C ASP A 131 -3.94 8.60 15.08
N VAL A 132 -3.86 9.58 15.98
CA VAL A 132 -3.58 9.41 17.41
C VAL A 132 -4.47 10.38 18.19
N PRO A 133 -5.21 9.93 19.23
CA PRO A 133 -5.30 8.56 19.73
C PRO A 133 -6.08 7.64 18.77
N SER A 134 -5.70 6.36 18.69
CA SER A 134 -6.40 5.36 17.89
C SER A 134 -6.22 3.95 18.47
N PRO A 135 -7.31 3.21 18.74
CA PRO A 135 -7.24 1.80 19.14
C PRO A 135 -6.51 0.93 18.12
N ARG A 136 -6.59 1.30 16.83
CA ARG A 136 -5.97 0.53 15.74
C ARG A 136 -4.44 0.62 15.76
N THR A 137 -3.88 1.70 16.31
CA THR A 137 -2.43 1.89 16.44
C THR A 137 -1.93 1.67 17.86
N GLY A 138 -2.83 1.32 18.80
CA GLY A 138 -2.50 1.09 20.20
C GLY A 138 -2.24 2.37 21.00
N THR A 139 -2.64 3.54 20.48
CA THR A 139 -2.40 4.84 21.14
C THR A 139 -3.59 5.33 21.96
N GLY A 140 -4.47 4.42 22.39
CA GLY A 140 -5.64 4.71 23.22
C GLY A 140 -6.83 5.28 22.44
N GLU A 141 -7.81 5.82 23.17
CA GLU A 141 -9.06 6.38 22.63
C GLU A 141 -9.25 7.87 22.89
N ALA A 142 -8.45 8.45 23.80
CA ALA A 142 -8.58 9.83 24.24
C ALA A 142 -7.20 10.40 24.60
N LEU A 143 -7.12 11.73 24.63
CA LEU A 143 -5.96 12.45 25.15
C LEU A 143 -6.15 12.79 26.62
N LEU A 144 -5.04 12.90 27.35
CA LEU A 144 -5.02 13.49 28.69
C LEU A 144 -4.93 15.02 28.62
N LEU A 145 -5.65 15.71 29.51
CA LEU A 145 -5.59 17.17 29.64
C LEU A 145 -4.41 17.61 30.54
N ASP A 146 -3.21 17.10 30.26
CA ASP A 146 -2.00 17.32 31.06
C ASP A 146 -1.03 18.34 30.43
N GLY A 147 -1.36 18.84 29.24
CA GLY A 147 -0.51 19.77 28.48
C GLY A 147 0.71 19.12 27.81
N GLN A 148 0.81 17.79 27.83
CA GLN A 148 1.89 17.01 27.22
C GLN A 148 1.38 16.11 26.10
N ASP A 149 0.16 15.58 26.25
CA ASP A 149 -0.43 14.71 25.26
C ASP A 149 -0.79 15.44 23.96
N ALA A 150 -0.63 14.76 22.84
CA ALA A 150 -0.79 15.35 21.51
C ALA A 150 -1.55 14.42 20.57
N ALA A 151 -2.58 14.96 19.92
CA ALA A 151 -3.20 14.29 18.80
C ALA A 151 -2.34 14.41 17.54
N LEU A 152 -2.28 13.34 16.77
CA LEU A 152 -1.79 13.38 15.40
C LEU A 152 -2.99 13.35 14.46
N LEU A 153 -3.17 14.41 13.69
CA LEU A 153 -4.17 14.47 12.64
C LEU A 153 -3.52 14.19 11.29
N ARG A 154 -4.15 13.33 10.50
CA ARG A 154 -3.76 13.06 9.12
C ARG A 154 -4.67 13.85 8.19
N LEU A 155 -4.03 14.67 7.36
CA LEU A 155 -4.68 15.36 6.27
C LEU A 155 -4.41 14.62 4.96
N ALA A 156 -5.46 14.36 4.19
CA ALA A 156 -5.38 13.84 2.83
C ALA A 156 -6.12 14.76 1.87
N VAL A 157 -5.47 15.12 0.75
CA VAL A 157 -6.16 15.75 -0.38
C VAL A 157 -6.71 14.65 -1.26
N VAL A 158 -7.98 14.73 -1.64
CA VAL A 158 -8.66 13.69 -2.41
C VAL A 158 -9.39 14.22 -3.64
N ASP A 159 -9.55 13.35 -4.64
CA ASP A 159 -10.42 13.58 -5.80
C ASP A 159 -11.90 13.39 -5.43
N SER A 160 -12.81 13.62 -6.38
CA SER A 160 -14.25 13.49 -6.16
C SER A 160 -14.71 12.06 -5.87
N GLY A 161 -13.86 11.07 -6.14
CA GLY A 161 -14.06 9.66 -5.79
C GLY A 161 -13.39 9.26 -4.47
N GLY A 162 -12.81 10.20 -3.71
CA GLY A 162 -12.12 9.94 -2.45
C GLY A 162 -10.70 9.37 -2.59
N ARG A 163 -10.12 9.36 -3.79
CA ARG A 163 -8.75 8.85 -4.02
C ARG A 163 -7.72 9.90 -3.63
N LEU A 164 -6.64 9.47 -3.00
CA LEU A 164 -5.55 10.36 -2.61
C LEU A 164 -4.94 11.03 -3.85
N VAL A 165 -4.84 12.35 -3.82
CA VAL A 165 -4.18 13.16 -4.85
C VAL A 165 -2.84 13.61 -4.31
N SER A 166 -1.76 13.09 -4.88
CA SER A 166 -0.41 13.54 -4.54
C SER A 166 -0.09 14.87 -5.26
N ALA A 167 -0.41 15.98 -4.61
CA ALA A 167 -0.15 17.33 -5.13
C ALA A 167 0.50 18.23 -4.07
N ALA A 168 1.38 19.13 -4.53
CA ALA A 168 1.89 20.19 -3.69
C ALA A 168 0.80 21.26 -3.52
N ILE A 169 0.12 21.24 -2.37
CA ILE A 169 -0.98 22.15 -2.04
C ILE A 169 -0.68 22.80 -0.69
N ASN A 170 -0.89 24.10 -0.60
CA ASN A 170 -0.81 24.84 0.66
C ASN A 170 -2.11 24.69 1.42
N VAL A 171 -2.01 24.37 2.71
CA VAL A 171 -3.14 24.28 3.64
C VAL A 171 -2.86 25.17 4.84
N SER A 172 -3.85 25.93 5.28
CA SER A 172 -3.81 26.78 6.48
C SER A 172 -4.74 26.24 7.57
N PHE A 173 -4.32 26.37 8.83
CA PHE A 173 -5.06 25.97 10.03
C PHE A 173 -5.24 27.17 10.97
#